data_AF-A0A3B0SZL4-F1
#
_entry.id   AF-A0A3B0SZL4-F1
#
_cell.length_a   1.000
_cell.length_b   1.000
_cell.length_c   1.000
_cell.angle_alpha   90.00
_cell.angle_beta   90.00
_cell.angle_gamma   90.00
#
_symmetry.space_group_name_H-M   'P 1'
#
loop_
_entity.id
_entity.type
_entity.pdbx_description
1 polymer ?
#
loop_
_entity_poly.entity_id
_entity_poly.type
_entity_poly.pdbx_seq_one_letter_code
_entity_poly.pdbx_strand_id
1 'polypeptide(L)'
;MFRTLAVALSIALPLTVPPPPPIAPGPSVGEPPPIESAAWIVVDSESGVVLAGKDIDIPRPMASVTKIMTAMVVVDNAAMDEIVVISDRAADVGESEIGVVAGERWTVGDLLTAMMVRSGNDAAVALAEYVGGSIEGFAVMMNAKAAELGLKNSQFRNPHGLDNDEHYTTPYDLVIMAQAALAYPEIAEVARVRVAQFAPDPSGNPRVANATNQLLGRYPGVIGLKTGYTAKAKKVLVTVARTKGREIVTVVMGSEDHFGDTTELLAWATETYGLSERLLALGRPKQGGAGISAYPPGLSDAVAARIVGIQQLVGAGEPATVFETSGLADEIETWLRTSMPGAAGGAGG
;
A
#
# COMPACT_ATOMS: atom_id res chain seq x y z
N MET A 1 18.57 0.17 -55.95
CA MET A 1 18.85 0.67 -54.59
C MET A 1 17.73 0.19 -53.66
N PHE A 2 17.92 -0.95 -53.00
CA PHE A 2 17.00 -1.42 -51.96
C PHE A 2 17.56 -0.97 -50.61
N ARG A 3 16.80 -0.15 -49.88
CA ARG A 3 17.10 0.22 -48.49
C ARG A 3 16.54 -0.87 -47.58
N THR A 4 17.42 -1.64 -46.97
CA THR A 4 17.10 -2.61 -45.93
C THR A 4 16.70 -1.85 -44.66
N LEU A 5 15.45 -1.99 -44.24
CA LEU A 5 14.97 -1.46 -42.96
C LEU A 5 15.40 -2.45 -41.87
N ALA A 6 16.33 -2.04 -41.00
CA ALA A 6 16.67 -2.81 -39.81
C ALA A 6 15.59 -2.58 -38.75
N VAL A 7 14.75 -3.59 -38.51
CA VAL A 7 13.85 -3.63 -37.37
C VAL A 7 14.70 -3.98 -36.15
N ALA A 8 15.00 -2.99 -35.31
CA ALA A 8 15.63 -3.24 -34.02
C ALA A 8 14.56 -3.82 -33.08
N LEU A 9 14.64 -5.14 -32.86
CA LEU A 9 13.83 -5.83 -31.86
C LEU A 9 14.43 -5.52 -30.48
N SER A 10 13.94 -4.47 -29.82
CA SER A 10 14.26 -4.21 -28.40
C SER A 10 13.59 -5.31 -27.56
N ILE A 11 14.39 -6.27 -27.11
CA ILE A 11 13.96 -7.24 -26.11
C ILE A 11 13.95 -6.49 -24.77
N ALA A 12 12.79 -5.96 -24.38
CA ALA A 12 12.58 -5.52 -23.01
C ALA A 12 12.69 -6.75 -22.11
N LEU A 13 13.75 -6.84 -21.32
CA LEU A 13 13.81 -7.82 -20.23
C LEU A 13 12.65 -7.49 -19.28
N PRO A 14 11.75 -8.43 -18.96
CA PRO A 14 10.72 -8.17 -17.99
C PRO A 14 11.39 -7.73 -16.70
N LEU A 15 10.96 -6.59 -16.16
CA LEU A 15 11.36 -6.15 -14.84
C LEU A 15 10.88 -7.21 -13.85
N THR A 16 11.78 -8.08 -13.43
CA THR A 16 11.47 -9.03 -12.36
C THR A 16 11.39 -8.24 -11.07
N VAL A 17 10.18 -7.83 -10.69
CA VAL A 17 9.93 -7.25 -9.36
C VAL A 17 10.27 -8.35 -8.35
N PRO A 18 11.21 -8.13 -7.42
CA PRO A 18 11.51 -9.14 -6.41
C PRO A 18 10.24 -9.45 -5.63
N PRO A 19 10.00 -10.73 -5.26
CA PRO A 19 8.83 -11.07 -4.45
C PRO A 19 8.88 -10.25 -3.15
N PRO A 20 7.74 -9.71 -2.69
CA PRO A 20 7.71 -8.97 -1.44
C PRO A 20 8.20 -9.86 -0.29
N PRO A 21 8.81 -9.26 0.75
CA PRO A 21 9.29 -10.02 1.90
C PRO A 21 8.14 -10.85 2.49
N PRO A 22 8.41 -12.09 2.94
CA PRO A 22 7.38 -12.90 3.59
C PRO A 22 6.85 -12.14 4.81
N ILE A 23 5.54 -11.98 4.85
CA ILE A 23 4.91 -11.26 5.94
C ILE A 23 4.96 -12.14 7.20
N ALA A 24 5.57 -11.64 8.26
CA ALA A 24 5.74 -12.36 9.52
C ALA A 24 4.93 -11.68 10.65
N PRO A 25 4.36 -12.46 11.59
CA PRO A 25 3.75 -11.87 12.78
C PRO A 25 4.82 -11.08 13.54
N GLY A 26 4.56 -9.79 13.75
CA GLY A 26 5.43 -8.92 14.51
C GLY A 26 5.27 -9.08 16.02
N PRO A 27 6.22 -8.52 16.80
CA PRO A 27 5.98 -8.24 18.22
C PRO A 27 4.70 -7.40 18.41
N SER A 28 4.01 -7.58 19.53
CA SER A 28 2.75 -6.91 19.82
C SER A 28 3.03 -5.45 20.20
N VAL A 29 2.79 -4.55 19.26
CA VAL A 29 2.97 -3.09 19.39
C VAL A 29 1.84 -2.40 20.17
N GLY A 30 1.37 -3.01 21.25
CA GLY A 30 0.21 -2.57 22.03
C GLY A 30 -1.12 -2.89 21.35
N GLU A 31 -2.23 -2.67 22.07
CA GLU A 31 -3.55 -2.88 21.48
C GLU A 31 -3.87 -1.77 20.46
N PRO A 32 -4.28 -2.12 19.23
CA PRO A 32 -4.75 -1.15 18.25
C PRO A 32 -6.05 -0.49 18.73
N PRO A 33 -6.37 0.74 18.26
CA PRO A 33 -7.65 1.37 18.56
C PRO A 33 -8.82 0.50 18.06
N PRO A 34 -10.03 0.65 18.63
CA PRO A 34 -11.21 -0.04 18.12
C PRO A 34 -11.50 0.41 16.69
N ILE A 35 -11.39 -0.51 15.74
CA ILE A 35 -11.64 -0.30 14.32
C ILE A 35 -12.95 -0.97 13.92
N GLU A 36 -13.84 -0.21 13.27
CA GLU A 36 -15.17 -0.69 12.88
C GLU A 36 -15.12 -1.60 11.65
N SER A 37 -14.12 -1.42 10.79
CA SER A 37 -13.89 -2.26 9.61
C SER A 37 -14.03 -3.76 9.90
N ALA A 38 -14.71 -4.46 8.99
CA ALA A 38 -14.92 -5.89 9.10
C ALA A 38 -13.58 -6.67 9.06
N ALA A 39 -12.62 -6.21 8.25
CA ALA A 39 -11.25 -6.70 8.27
C ALA A 39 -10.27 -5.58 7.95
N TRP A 40 -9.04 -5.71 8.46
CA TRP A 40 -7.98 -4.73 8.24
C TRP A 40 -6.61 -5.31 8.59
N ILE A 41 -5.56 -4.70 8.07
CA ILE A 41 -4.16 -5.02 8.40
C ILE A 41 -3.31 -3.76 8.33
N VAL A 42 -2.32 -3.66 9.21
CA VAL A 42 -1.25 -2.65 9.15
C VAL A 42 0.09 -3.36 9.10
N VAL A 43 0.92 -3.01 8.13
CA VAL A 43 2.22 -3.64 7.88
C VAL A 43 3.31 -2.59 7.75
N ASP A 44 4.46 -2.83 8.38
CA ASP A 44 5.70 -2.15 8.02
C ASP A 44 6.24 -2.78 6.72
N SER A 45 6.12 -2.03 5.63
CA SER A 45 6.39 -2.49 4.27
C SER A 45 7.82 -2.96 4.09
N GLU A 46 8.79 -2.28 4.71
CA GLU A 46 10.22 -2.57 4.52
C GLU A 46 10.64 -3.88 5.19
N SER A 47 10.10 -4.14 6.38
CA SER A 47 10.41 -5.35 7.15
C SER A 47 9.47 -6.52 6.86
N GLY A 48 8.32 -6.26 6.23
CA GLY A 48 7.26 -7.26 6.04
C GLY A 48 6.53 -7.62 7.34
N VAL A 49 6.75 -6.88 8.43
CA VAL A 49 6.18 -7.20 9.74
C VAL A 49 4.71 -6.77 9.80
N VAL A 50 3.81 -7.67 10.17
CA VAL A 50 2.42 -7.31 10.54
C VAL A 50 2.44 -6.66 11.90
N LEU A 51 1.92 -5.44 11.98
CA LEU A 51 1.83 -4.67 13.21
C LEU A 51 0.59 -5.08 14.00
N ALA A 52 -0.54 -5.09 13.30
CA ALA A 52 -1.81 -5.58 13.81
C ALA A 52 -2.74 -5.89 12.64
N GLY A 53 -3.79 -6.66 12.91
CA GLY A 53 -4.80 -6.97 11.93
C GLY A 53 -6.00 -7.69 12.52
N LYS A 54 -7.08 -7.70 11.73
CA LYS A 54 -8.33 -8.41 12.00
C LYS A 54 -8.76 -9.10 10.72
N ASP A 55 -9.03 -10.41 10.81
CA ASP A 55 -9.49 -11.23 9.69
C ASP A 55 -8.61 -11.10 8.43
N ILE A 56 -7.28 -11.06 8.62
CA ILE A 56 -6.32 -10.67 7.58
C ILE A 56 -6.26 -11.62 6.37
N ASP A 57 -6.67 -12.88 6.57
CA ASP A 57 -6.67 -13.93 5.54
C ASP A 57 -8.09 -14.35 5.11
N ILE A 58 -9.12 -13.62 5.56
CA ILE A 58 -10.51 -13.96 5.24
C ILE A 58 -10.92 -13.31 3.91
N PRO A 59 -11.31 -14.09 2.88
CA PRO A 59 -11.70 -13.56 1.59
C PRO A 59 -12.90 -12.61 1.67
N ARG A 60 -12.79 -11.46 1.00
CA ARG A 60 -13.81 -10.40 0.96
C ARG A 60 -13.89 -9.77 -0.43
N PRO A 61 -15.05 -9.24 -0.82
CA PRO A 61 -15.17 -8.39 -2.01
C PRO A 61 -14.27 -7.15 -1.85
N MET A 62 -13.58 -6.76 -2.92
CA MET A 62 -12.54 -5.74 -2.85
C MET A 62 -12.91 -4.40 -3.49
N ALA A 63 -14.00 -4.36 -4.26
CA ALA A 63 -14.38 -3.18 -5.03
C ALA A 63 -13.21 -2.67 -5.89
N SER A 64 -13.13 -1.35 -6.13
CA SER A 64 -12.17 -0.73 -7.04
C SER A 64 -10.68 -0.84 -6.66
N VAL A 65 -10.30 -1.38 -5.50
CA VAL A 65 -8.87 -1.67 -5.24
C VAL A 65 -8.33 -2.76 -6.17
N THR A 66 -9.22 -3.51 -6.83
CA THR A 66 -8.95 -4.33 -8.03
C THR A 66 -8.05 -3.63 -9.06
N LYS A 67 -8.23 -2.32 -9.24
CA LYS A 67 -7.51 -1.54 -10.24
C LYS A 67 -6.00 -1.45 -9.98
N ILE A 68 -5.54 -1.80 -8.77
CA ILE A 68 -4.12 -1.98 -8.46
C ILE A 68 -3.54 -3.14 -9.30
N MET A 69 -4.25 -4.27 -9.39
CA MET A 69 -3.87 -5.41 -10.23
C MET A 69 -3.95 -5.03 -11.72
N THR A 70 -5.02 -4.34 -12.14
CA THR A 70 -5.18 -3.86 -13.52
C THR A 70 -4.01 -2.97 -13.93
N ALA A 71 -3.59 -2.05 -13.06
CA ALA A 71 -2.45 -1.18 -13.32
C ALA A 71 -1.16 -1.97 -13.56
N MET A 72 -0.84 -2.95 -12.70
CA MET A 72 0.36 -3.79 -12.88
C MET A 72 0.33 -4.55 -14.21
N VAL A 73 -0.79 -5.22 -14.52
CA VAL A 73 -0.91 -5.99 -15.76
C VAL A 73 -0.82 -5.10 -17.00
N VAL A 74 -1.35 -3.88 -16.95
CA VAL A 74 -1.24 -2.92 -18.06
C VAL A 74 0.21 -2.48 -18.26
N VAL A 75 0.90 -2.07 -17.21
CA VAL A 75 2.29 -1.60 -17.30
C VAL A 75 3.24 -2.69 -17.79
N ASP A 76 2.98 -3.96 -17.44
CA ASP A 76 3.75 -5.10 -17.94
C ASP A 76 3.61 -5.34 -19.46
N ASN A 77 2.52 -4.88 -20.08
CA ASN A 77 2.11 -5.34 -21.41
C ASN A 77 1.85 -4.22 -22.43
N ALA A 78 1.95 -2.95 -22.03
CA ALA A 78 1.75 -1.81 -22.92
C ALA A 78 2.64 -0.63 -22.53
N ALA A 79 3.18 0.07 -23.52
CA ALA A 79 3.88 1.32 -23.33
C ALA A 79 2.87 2.47 -23.12
N MET A 80 3.24 3.44 -22.27
CA MET A 80 2.34 4.50 -21.83
C MET A 80 1.87 5.44 -22.96
N ASP A 81 2.62 5.54 -24.06
CA ASP A 81 2.30 6.37 -25.22
C ASP A 81 1.50 5.63 -26.31
N GLU A 82 1.23 4.34 -26.13
CA GLU A 82 0.37 3.59 -27.04
C GLU A 82 -1.07 4.10 -27.00
N ILE A 83 -1.74 3.99 -28.15
CA ILE A 83 -3.08 4.55 -28.34
C ILE A 83 -4.14 3.46 -28.22
N VAL A 84 -5.06 3.67 -27.30
CA VAL A 84 -6.26 2.87 -27.10
C VAL A 84 -7.44 3.56 -27.78
N VAL A 85 -8.18 2.80 -28.60
CA VAL A 85 -9.46 3.26 -29.16
C VAL A 85 -10.57 2.77 -28.24
N ILE A 86 -11.38 3.70 -27.76
CA ILE A 86 -12.45 3.41 -26.81
C ILE A 86 -13.58 2.65 -27.51
N SER A 87 -13.96 1.50 -26.96
CA SER A 87 -15.09 0.70 -27.44
C SER A 87 -16.42 1.22 -26.87
N ASP A 88 -17.54 0.82 -27.49
CA ASP A 88 -18.88 1.07 -26.92
C ASP A 88 -19.01 0.46 -25.52
N ARG A 89 -18.46 -0.75 -25.32
CA ARG A 89 -18.50 -1.43 -24.02
C ARG A 89 -17.77 -0.64 -22.93
N ALA A 90 -16.60 -0.09 -23.25
CA ALA A 90 -15.85 0.72 -22.30
C ALA A 90 -16.59 2.02 -21.95
N ALA A 91 -17.22 2.65 -22.94
CA ALA A 91 -18.00 3.88 -22.73
C ALA A 91 -19.30 3.65 -21.93
N ASP A 92 -19.88 2.45 -21.98
CA ASP A 92 -21.20 2.14 -21.38
C ASP A 92 -21.13 1.39 -20.03
N VAL A 93 -19.94 1.20 -19.44
CA VAL A 93 -19.75 0.32 -18.26
C VAL A 93 -20.46 0.82 -16.98
N GLY A 94 -20.58 2.14 -16.80
CA GLY A 94 -21.27 2.76 -15.67
C GLY A 94 -20.44 2.94 -14.39
N GLU A 95 -21.10 3.57 -13.41
CA GLU A 95 -20.59 3.97 -12.08
C GLU A 95 -19.49 5.05 -12.10
N SER A 96 -18.29 4.76 -11.59
CA SER A 96 -17.21 5.75 -11.52
C SER A 96 -16.51 5.82 -12.86
N GLU A 97 -16.60 6.95 -13.56
CA GLU A 97 -16.09 7.12 -14.93
C GLU A 97 -15.29 8.42 -15.06
N ILE A 98 -14.38 8.47 -16.05
CA ILE A 98 -13.80 9.73 -16.52
C ILE A 98 -14.61 10.34 -17.67
N GLY A 99 -15.53 9.57 -18.24
CA GLY A 99 -16.46 10.00 -19.28
C GLY A 99 -15.83 9.91 -20.67
N VAL A 100 -15.10 8.83 -20.96
CA VAL A 100 -14.64 8.54 -22.32
C VAL A 100 -15.83 8.25 -23.24
N VAL A 101 -15.67 8.50 -24.53
CA VAL A 101 -16.69 8.27 -25.56
C VAL A 101 -16.16 7.27 -26.58
N ALA A 102 -17.05 6.39 -27.07
CA ALA A 102 -16.71 5.41 -28.09
C ALA A 102 -16.05 6.07 -29.33
N GLY A 103 -14.98 5.46 -29.82
CA GLY A 103 -14.18 5.95 -30.94
C GLY A 103 -13.14 7.01 -30.57
N GLU A 104 -13.14 7.56 -29.34
CA GLU A 104 -12.04 8.40 -28.87
C GLU A 104 -10.72 7.64 -28.82
N ARG A 105 -9.62 8.40 -28.88
CA ARG A 105 -8.25 7.88 -28.85
C ARG A 105 -7.56 8.45 -27.62
N TRP A 106 -7.16 7.56 -26.72
CA TRP A 106 -6.51 7.90 -25.47
C TRP A 106 -5.16 7.21 -25.39
N THR A 107 -4.18 7.81 -24.71
CA THR A 107 -2.94 7.09 -24.40
C THR A 107 -3.18 6.10 -23.27
N VAL A 108 -2.39 5.01 -23.22
CA VAL A 108 -2.40 4.08 -22.08
C VAL A 108 -2.12 4.82 -20.77
N GLY A 109 -1.18 5.78 -20.77
CA GLY A 109 -0.85 6.58 -19.60
C GLY A 109 -2.01 7.46 -19.11
N ASP A 110 -2.77 8.07 -20.01
CA ASP A 110 -3.96 8.85 -19.64
C ASP A 110 -5.05 7.97 -19.03
N LEU A 111 -5.29 6.78 -19.62
CA LEU A 111 -6.26 5.84 -19.08
C LEU A 111 -5.83 5.26 -17.73
N LEU A 112 -4.54 4.93 -17.57
CA LEU A 112 -3.96 4.49 -16.30
C LEU A 112 -4.17 5.58 -15.24
N THR A 113 -3.92 6.84 -15.60
CA THR A 113 -4.13 8.00 -14.73
C THR A 113 -5.59 8.19 -14.36
N ALA A 114 -6.50 8.15 -15.33
CA ALA A 114 -7.94 8.25 -15.10
C ALA A 114 -8.45 7.13 -14.18
N MET A 115 -7.99 5.90 -14.42
CA MET A 115 -8.33 4.72 -13.64
C MET A 115 -7.86 4.83 -12.19
N MET A 116 -6.60 5.24 -11.96
CA MET A 116 -6.04 5.30 -10.62
C MET A 116 -6.53 6.50 -9.81
N VAL A 117 -6.65 7.68 -10.44
CA VAL A 117 -7.05 8.93 -9.77
C VAL A 117 -8.57 8.97 -9.53
N ARG A 118 -9.38 8.75 -10.57
CA ARG A 118 -10.86 8.86 -10.48
C ARG A 118 -11.57 7.53 -10.24
N SER A 119 -10.83 6.42 -10.23
CA SER A 119 -11.43 5.09 -10.19
C SER A 119 -12.25 4.75 -11.45
N GLY A 120 -11.91 5.34 -12.59
CA GLY A 120 -12.63 5.17 -13.87
C GLY A 120 -12.75 3.70 -14.28
N ASN A 121 -13.98 3.18 -14.31
CA ASN A 121 -14.33 1.85 -14.80
C ASN A 121 -14.18 1.79 -16.32
N ASP A 122 -14.58 2.86 -16.99
CA ASP A 122 -14.47 3.06 -18.43
C ASP A 122 -13.01 2.93 -18.91
N ALA A 123 -12.10 3.60 -18.20
CA ALA A 123 -10.66 3.46 -18.44
C ALA A 123 -10.16 2.03 -18.16
N ALA A 124 -10.63 1.39 -17.09
CA ALA A 124 -10.23 0.02 -16.75
C ALA A 124 -10.70 -1.00 -17.79
N VAL A 125 -11.92 -0.87 -18.33
CA VAL A 125 -12.44 -1.73 -19.41
C VAL A 125 -11.66 -1.48 -20.70
N ALA A 126 -11.43 -0.22 -21.09
CA ALA A 126 -10.68 0.11 -22.30
C ALA A 126 -9.27 -0.49 -22.26
N LEU A 127 -8.56 -0.34 -21.13
CA LEU A 127 -7.24 -0.93 -20.92
C LEU A 127 -7.27 -2.47 -20.96
N ALA A 128 -8.28 -3.09 -20.35
CA ALA A 128 -8.41 -4.53 -20.32
C ALA A 128 -8.68 -5.12 -21.72
N GLU A 129 -9.56 -4.50 -22.50
CA GLU A 129 -9.81 -4.90 -23.88
C GLU A 129 -8.57 -4.71 -24.76
N TYR A 130 -7.84 -3.61 -24.56
CA TYR A 130 -6.61 -3.34 -25.30
C TYR A 130 -5.50 -4.37 -25.04
N VAL A 131 -5.23 -4.66 -23.76
CA VAL A 131 -4.12 -5.54 -23.36
C VAL A 131 -4.50 -7.02 -23.45
N GLY A 132 -5.69 -7.39 -22.98
CA GLY A 132 -6.14 -8.77 -22.89
C GLY A 132 -6.98 -9.24 -24.08
N GLY A 133 -7.26 -8.36 -25.05
CA GLY A 133 -8.17 -8.59 -26.18
C GLY A 133 -9.66 -8.71 -25.80
N SER A 134 -9.96 -8.87 -24.51
CA SER A 134 -11.28 -9.01 -23.90
C SER A 134 -11.17 -8.88 -22.38
N ILE A 135 -12.28 -8.65 -21.70
CA ILE A 135 -12.33 -8.63 -20.23
C ILE A 135 -11.92 -9.99 -19.66
N GLU A 136 -12.38 -11.08 -20.27
CA GLU A 136 -12.10 -12.45 -19.86
C GLU A 136 -10.63 -12.80 -20.06
N GLY A 137 -10.06 -12.44 -21.22
CA GLY A 137 -8.63 -12.61 -21.50
C GLY A 137 -7.77 -11.81 -20.53
N PHE A 138 -8.16 -10.57 -20.22
CA PHE A 138 -7.48 -9.76 -19.22
C PHE A 138 -7.59 -10.35 -17.81
N ALA A 139 -8.76 -10.89 -17.43
CA ALA A 139 -8.92 -11.56 -16.14
C ALA A 139 -8.01 -12.79 -16.01
N VAL A 140 -7.74 -13.53 -17.10
CA VAL A 140 -6.72 -14.60 -17.10
C VAL A 140 -5.34 -14.04 -16.76
N MET A 141 -4.95 -12.91 -17.35
CA MET A 141 -3.68 -12.24 -17.06
C MET A 141 -3.59 -11.75 -15.61
N MET A 142 -4.67 -11.18 -15.08
CA MET A 142 -4.74 -10.75 -13.67
C MET A 142 -4.54 -11.93 -12.71
N ASN A 143 -5.16 -13.08 -12.97
CA ASN A 143 -4.99 -14.27 -12.13
C ASN A 143 -3.61 -14.92 -12.32
N ALA A 144 -2.99 -14.82 -13.51
CA ALA A 144 -1.61 -15.23 -13.71
C ALA A 144 -0.63 -14.38 -12.90
N LYS A 145 -0.82 -13.05 -12.89
CA LYS A 145 -0.06 -12.12 -12.04
C LYS A 145 -0.30 -12.37 -10.56
N ALA A 146 -1.53 -12.69 -10.16
CA ALA A 146 -1.86 -13.08 -8.79
C ALA A 146 -1.06 -14.33 -8.35
N ALA A 147 -0.95 -15.34 -9.21
CA ALA A 147 -0.15 -16.52 -8.95
C ALA A 147 1.36 -16.23 -8.88
N GLU A 148 1.88 -15.36 -9.75
CA GLU A 148 3.27 -14.88 -9.73
C GLU A 148 3.62 -14.20 -8.40
N LEU A 149 2.72 -13.36 -7.89
CA LEU A 149 2.88 -12.65 -6.61
C LEU A 149 2.57 -13.53 -5.39
N GLY A 150 2.08 -14.75 -5.59
CA GLY A 150 1.72 -15.66 -4.49
C GLY A 150 0.44 -15.28 -3.74
N LEU A 151 -0.50 -14.57 -4.38
CA LEU A 151 -1.80 -14.19 -3.81
C LEU A 151 -2.73 -15.41 -3.74
N LYS A 152 -2.64 -16.16 -2.64
CA LYS A 152 -3.32 -17.46 -2.51
C LYS A 152 -4.82 -17.34 -2.30
N ASN A 153 -5.29 -16.18 -1.84
CA ASN A 153 -6.68 -15.94 -1.44
C ASN A 153 -7.30 -14.80 -2.26
N SER A 154 -6.89 -14.68 -3.53
CA SER A 154 -7.36 -13.65 -4.46
C SER A 154 -7.82 -14.26 -5.78
N GLN A 155 -8.90 -13.72 -6.32
CA GLN A 155 -9.44 -14.11 -7.61
C GLN A 155 -10.05 -12.91 -8.33
N PHE A 156 -9.71 -12.76 -9.60
CA PHE A 156 -10.13 -11.63 -10.44
C PHE A 156 -11.07 -12.11 -11.56
N ARG A 157 -12.19 -11.39 -11.71
CA ARG A 157 -13.19 -11.63 -12.78
C ARG A 157 -13.39 -10.47 -13.74
N ASN A 158 -12.93 -9.28 -13.36
CA ASN A 158 -13.08 -8.05 -14.14
C ASN A 158 -11.97 -7.05 -13.73
N PRO A 159 -11.69 -6.02 -14.53
CA PRO A 159 -10.56 -5.11 -14.29
C PRO A 159 -10.89 -3.95 -13.34
N HIS A 160 -12.16 -3.79 -12.96
CA HIS A 160 -12.63 -2.58 -12.27
C HIS A 160 -13.11 -2.84 -10.83
N GLY A 161 -13.47 -4.07 -10.48
CA GLY A 161 -13.94 -4.46 -9.16
C GLY A 161 -15.44 -4.29 -8.92
N LEU A 162 -16.26 -4.34 -9.98
CA LEU A 162 -17.72 -4.44 -9.77
C LEU A 162 -18.06 -5.83 -9.22
N ASP A 163 -19.14 -5.90 -8.46
CA ASP A 163 -19.50 -7.09 -7.67
C ASP A 163 -19.63 -8.35 -8.54
N ASN A 164 -18.94 -9.41 -8.12
CA ASN A 164 -19.03 -10.76 -8.67
C ASN A 164 -18.68 -11.74 -7.55
N ASP A 165 -19.38 -12.88 -7.47
CA ASP A 165 -19.23 -13.83 -6.37
C ASP A 165 -17.88 -14.56 -6.34
N GLU A 166 -17.21 -14.66 -7.49
CA GLU A 166 -15.88 -15.24 -7.62
C GLU A 166 -14.77 -14.18 -7.71
N HIS A 167 -15.07 -12.95 -7.26
CA HIS A 167 -14.16 -11.81 -7.29
C HIS A 167 -13.87 -11.33 -5.87
N TYR A 168 -12.71 -11.69 -5.33
CA TYR A 168 -12.36 -11.47 -3.93
C TYR A 168 -10.85 -11.35 -3.73
N THR A 169 -10.46 -10.86 -2.56
CA THR A 169 -9.08 -10.78 -2.05
C THR A 169 -9.11 -10.88 -0.52
N THR A 170 -7.95 -10.80 0.11
CA THR A 170 -7.81 -10.60 1.56
C THR A 170 -7.05 -9.30 1.86
N PRO A 171 -7.13 -8.77 3.10
CA PRO A 171 -6.25 -7.68 3.53
C PRO A 171 -4.76 -8.01 3.34
N TYR A 172 -4.35 -9.24 3.65
CA TYR A 172 -2.97 -9.70 3.48
C TYR A 172 -2.52 -9.67 2.02
N ASP A 173 -3.31 -10.23 1.10
CA ASP A 173 -3.00 -10.22 -0.34
C ASP A 173 -2.97 -8.78 -0.90
N LEU A 174 -3.79 -7.87 -0.35
CA LEU A 174 -3.77 -6.45 -0.72
C LEU A 174 -2.49 -5.73 -0.29
N VAL A 175 -1.85 -6.14 0.80
CA VAL A 175 -0.53 -5.61 1.18
C VAL A 175 0.52 -6.03 0.15
N ILE A 176 0.55 -7.32 -0.22
CA ILE A 176 1.45 -7.84 -1.25
C ILE A 176 1.24 -7.10 -2.57
N MET A 177 -0.02 -6.91 -3.00
CA MET A 177 -0.34 -6.14 -4.19
C MET A 177 0.12 -4.69 -4.10
N ALA A 178 -0.05 -4.02 -2.95
CA ALA A 178 0.39 -2.64 -2.76
C ALA A 178 1.90 -2.49 -2.88
N GLN A 179 2.65 -3.39 -2.24
CA GLN A 179 4.12 -3.42 -2.28
C GLN A 179 4.62 -3.66 -3.71
N ALA A 180 4.07 -4.66 -4.40
CA ALA A 180 4.43 -4.97 -5.78
C ALA A 180 4.09 -3.81 -6.72
N ALA A 181 2.91 -3.20 -6.58
CA ALA A 181 2.47 -2.11 -7.44
C ALA A 181 3.36 -0.86 -7.30
N LEU A 182 3.84 -0.54 -6.10
CA LEU A 182 4.73 0.61 -5.88
C LEU A 182 6.16 0.41 -6.40
N ALA A 183 6.53 -0.81 -6.81
CA ALA A 183 7.80 -1.06 -7.50
C ALA A 183 7.78 -0.57 -8.97
N TYR A 184 6.60 -0.36 -9.55
CA TYR A 184 6.44 0.22 -10.89
C TYR A 184 6.49 1.74 -10.80
N PRO A 185 7.46 2.42 -11.44
CA PRO A 185 7.57 3.88 -11.40
C PRO A 185 6.28 4.59 -11.84
N GLU A 186 5.61 4.09 -12.88
CA GLU A 186 4.37 4.62 -13.44
C GLU A 186 3.24 4.60 -12.40
N ILE A 187 3.11 3.48 -11.66
CA ILE A 187 2.09 3.34 -10.62
C ILE A 187 2.43 4.15 -9.38
N ALA A 188 3.71 4.19 -9.00
CA ALA A 188 4.18 4.99 -7.87
C ALA A 188 4.01 6.50 -8.10
N GLU A 189 4.15 6.96 -9.34
CA GLU A 189 3.90 8.34 -9.74
C GLU A 189 2.39 8.64 -9.71
N VAL A 190 1.58 7.83 -10.38
CA VAL A 190 0.13 8.08 -10.50
C VAL A 190 -0.59 8.00 -9.15
N ALA A 191 -0.14 7.14 -8.24
CA ALA A 191 -0.73 7.02 -6.90
C ALA A 191 -0.67 8.32 -6.07
N ARG A 192 0.26 9.23 -6.42
CA ARG A 192 0.48 10.53 -5.74
C ARG A 192 -0.28 11.68 -6.40
N VAL A 193 -0.92 11.44 -7.55
CA VAL A 193 -1.63 12.48 -8.29
C VAL A 193 -2.93 12.83 -7.58
N ARG A 194 -3.07 14.10 -7.18
CA ARG A 194 -4.28 14.63 -6.53
C ARG A 194 -5.33 15.10 -7.53
N VAL A 195 -4.88 15.70 -8.63
CA VAL A 195 -5.73 16.23 -9.70
C VAL A 195 -5.06 15.91 -11.02
N ALA A 196 -5.82 15.37 -11.96
CA ALA A 196 -5.39 15.16 -13.34
C ALA A 196 -6.35 15.86 -14.29
N GLN A 197 -5.82 16.42 -15.37
CA GLN A 197 -6.59 17.04 -16.44
C GLN A 197 -6.31 16.29 -17.73
N PHE A 198 -7.36 16.06 -18.51
CA PHE A 198 -7.28 15.32 -19.76
C PHE A 198 -7.79 16.17 -20.92
N ALA A 199 -7.66 15.63 -22.13
CA ALA A 199 -8.29 16.21 -23.31
C ALA A 199 -9.81 16.43 -23.05
N PRO A 200 -10.37 17.59 -23.46
CA PRO A 200 -11.81 17.83 -23.37
C PRO A 200 -12.61 16.74 -24.07
N ASP A 201 -13.87 16.58 -23.65
CA ASP A 201 -14.80 15.70 -24.36
C ASP A 201 -15.10 16.22 -25.79
N PRO A 202 -15.77 15.43 -26.64
CA PRO A 202 -16.11 15.86 -28.00
C PRO A 202 -17.01 17.10 -28.08
N SER A 203 -17.69 17.48 -26.99
CA SER A 203 -18.48 18.71 -26.87
C SER A 203 -17.66 19.90 -26.38
N GLY A 204 -16.37 19.71 -26.08
CA GLY A 204 -15.46 20.72 -25.57
C GLY A 204 -15.52 20.91 -24.05
N ASN A 205 -16.21 20.05 -23.30
CA ASN A 205 -16.24 20.16 -21.84
C ASN A 205 -14.92 19.69 -21.23
N PRO A 206 -14.41 20.36 -20.18
CA PRO A 206 -13.18 19.96 -19.53
C PRO A 206 -13.34 18.63 -18.80
N ARG A 207 -12.34 17.73 -18.95
CA ARG A 207 -12.22 16.49 -18.17
C ARG A 207 -11.19 16.67 -17.07
N VAL A 208 -11.64 16.63 -15.81
CA VAL A 208 -10.79 16.76 -14.62
C VAL A 208 -11.11 15.65 -13.63
N ALA A 209 -10.09 14.90 -13.24
CA ALA A 209 -10.15 13.90 -12.19
C ALA A 209 -9.60 14.46 -10.88
N ASN A 210 -10.30 14.20 -9.78
CA ASN A 210 -9.79 14.39 -8.43
C ASN A 210 -9.55 13.02 -7.79
N ALA A 211 -8.46 12.88 -7.05
CA ALA A 211 -8.13 11.65 -6.34
C ALA A 211 -9.26 11.26 -5.39
N THR A 212 -9.68 10.00 -5.48
CA THR A 212 -10.71 9.47 -4.57
C THR A 212 -10.18 9.26 -3.16
N ASN A 213 -8.88 9.02 -2.98
CA ASN A 213 -8.25 8.93 -1.66
C ASN A 213 -8.08 10.33 -1.05
N GLN A 214 -8.95 10.68 -0.11
CA GLN A 214 -8.95 12.00 0.53
C GLN A 214 -7.82 12.19 1.55
N LEU A 215 -7.13 11.14 1.97
CA LEU A 215 -5.97 11.26 2.85
C LEU A 215 -4.76 11.86 2.10
N LEU A 216 -4.74 11.75 0.78
CA LEU A 216 -3.68 12.27 -0.06
C LEU A 216 -3.61 13.81 0.03
N GLY A 217 -2.52 14.32 0.61
CA GLY A 217 -2.34 15.75 0.88
C GLY A 217 -3.10 16.27 2.10
N ARG A 218 -3.75 15.39 2.88
CA ARG A 218 -4.40 15.74 4.17
C ARG A 218 -3.74 15.06 5.36
N TYR A 219 -3.42 13.77 5.26
CA TYR A 219 -2.69 13.06 6.31
C TYR A 219 -1.18 13.09 6.01
N PRO A 220 -0.33 13.54 6.96
CA PRO A 220 1.12 13.64 6.75
C PRO A 220 1.75 12.30 6.33
N GLY A 221 2.56 12.33 5.27
CA GLY A 221 3.27 11.15 4.79
C GLY A 221 2.46 10.21 3.89
N VAL A 222 1.13 10.37 3.75
CA VAL A 222 0.36 9.54 2.81
C VAL A 222 0.83 9.79 1.39
N ILE A 223 1.20 8.71 0.71
CA ILE A 223 1.64 8.71 -0.70
C ILE A 223 0.56 8.19 -1.65
N GLY A 224 -0.53 7.65 -1.10
CA GLY A 224 -1.77 7.32 -1.82
C GLY A 224 -2.16 5.85 -1.71
N LEU A 225 -3.01 5.44 -2.65
CA LEU A 225 -2.95 4.20 -3.43
C LEU A 225 -4.35 4.00 -4.03
N LYS A 226 -5.31 3.40 -3.31
CA LYS A 226 -6.63 3.18 -3.91
C LYS A 226 -7.78 3.01 -2.93
N THR A 227 -8.88 3.72 -3.20
CA THR A 227 -10.20 3.48 -2.58
C THR A 227 -11.04 2.51 -3.42
N GLY A 228 -12.02 1.88 -2.79
CA GLY A 228 -13.10 1.14 -3.44
C GLY A 228 -14.40 1.19 -2.65
N TYR A 229 -15.52 1.12 -3.36
CA TYR A 229 -16.83 0.92 -2.78
C TYR A 229 -17.73 0.14 -3.73
N THR A 230 -18.45 -0.84 -3.20
CA THR A 230 -19.64 -1.43 -3.81
C THR A 230 -20.65 -1.73 -2.70
N ALA A 231 -21.90 -2.05 -3.05
CA ALA A 231 -22.90 -2.42 -2.05
C ALA A 231 -22.47 -3.67 -1.25
N LYS A 232 -21.84 -4.65 -1.91
CA LYS A 232 -21.36 -5.89 -1.27
C LYS A 232 -20.06 -5.72 -0.50
N ALA A 233 -19.10 -4.96 -1.02
CA ALA A 233 -17.80 -4.73 -0.37
C ALA A 233 -17.85 -3.74 0.79
N LYS A 234 -18.88 -2.87 0.83
CA LYS A 234 -18.84 -1.60 1.56
C LYS A 234 -17.59 -0.81 1.19
N LYS A 235 -17.09 0.07 2.06
CA LYS A 235 -15.91 0.86 1.73
C LYS A 235 -14.63 0.06 2.00
N VAL A 236 -13.70 0.16 1.05
CA VAL A 236 -12.37 -0.45 1.07
C VAL A 236 -11.34 0.63 0.80
N LEU A 237 -10.22 0.61 1.52
CA LEU A 237 -9.10 1.52 1.27
C LEU A 237 -7.78 0.78 1.49
N VAL A 238 -6.91 0.88 0.49
CA VAL A 238 -5.48 0.59 0.62
C VAL A 238 -4.74 1.92 0.61
N THR A 239 -3.96 2.17 1.67
CA THR A 239 -3.16 3.38 1.82
C THR A 239 -1.72 3.01 2.13
N VAL A 240 -0.79 3.70 1.47
CA VAL A 240 0.62 3.68 1.81
C VAL A 240 1.02 5.05 2.35
N ALA A 241 1.73 5.08 3.47
CA ALA A 241 2.25 6.28 4.08
C ALA A 241 3.74 6.13 4.38
N ARG A 242 4.52 7.16 4.07
CA ARG A 242 5.94 7.24 4.45
C ARG A 242 6.13 8.26 5.56
N THR A 243 6.51 7.80 6.73
CA THR A 243 6.67 8.63 7.93
C THR A 243 7.88 8.18 8.74
N LYS A 244 8.65 9.15 9.27
CA LYS A 244 9.87 8.90 10.06
C LYS A 244 10.85 7.88 9.42
N GLY A 245 10.95 7.89 8.09
CA GLY A 245 11.84 6.99 7.35
C GLY A 245 11.34 5.56 7.19
N ARG A 246 10.06 5.29 7.48
CA ARG A 246 9.40 3.99 7.26
C ARG A 246 8.24 4.12 6.29
N GLU A 247 7.93 3.04 5.61
CA GLU A 247 6.76 2.90 4.75
C GLU A 247 5.74 1.95 5.38
N ILE A 248 4.56 2.46 5.70
CA ILE A 248 3.47 1.72 6.33
C ILE A 248 2.36 1.49 5.30
N VAL A 249 1.92 0.25 5.16
CA VAL A 249 0.75 -0.12 4.36
C VAL A 249 -0.41 -0.42 5.30
N THR A 250 -1.54 0.26 5.09
CA THR A 250 -2.79 0.03 5.80
C THR A 250 -3.86 -0.39 4.81
N VAL A 251 -4.52 -1.51 5.10
CA VAL A 251 -5.71 -1.97 4.36
C VAL A 251 -6.89 -2.02 5.31
N VAL A 252 -8.02 -1.45 4.90
CA VAL A 252 -9.31 -1.58 5.59
C VAL A 252 -10.36 -2.07 4.60
N MET A 253 -11.18 -3.02 5.01
CA MET A 253 -12.23 -3.64 4.18
C MET A 253 -13.54 -3.74 4.95
N GLY A 254 -14.65 -3.50 4.27
CA GLY A 254 -15.97 -3.61 4.89
C GLY A 254 -16.26 -2.48 5.88
N SER A 255 -15.75 -1.27 5.62
CA SER A 255 -15.86 -0.13 6.54
C SER A 255 -17.06 0.78 6.21
N GLU A 256 -17.62 1.41 7.24
CA GLU A 256 -18.53 2.56 7.10
C GLU A 256 -17.77 3.90 7.10
N ASP A 257 -16.56 3.97 7.67
CA ASP A 257 -15.64 5.12 7.60
C ASP A 257 -14.18 4.69 7.42
N HIS A 258 -13.85 4.26 6.19
CA HIS A 258 -12.50 3.78 5.87
C HIS A 258 -11.41 4.84 6.05
N PHE A 259 -11.73 6.13 5.96
CA PHE A 259 -10.75 7.20 6.16
C PHE A 259 -10.46 7.41 7.65
N GLY A 260 -11.49 7.41 8.50
CA GLY A 260 -11.33 7.42 9.95
C GLY A 260 -10.55 6.21 10.45
N ASP A 261 -10.98 5.00 10.08
CA ASP A 261 -10.31 3.74 10.44
C ASP A 261 -8.82 3.75 10.03
N THR A 262 -8.51 4.17 8.80
CA THR A 262 -7.13 4.25 8.31
C THR A 262 -6.31 5.29 9.05
N THR A 263 -6.92 6.43 9.41
CA THR A 263 -6.26 7.53 10.14
C THR A 263 -5.84 7.09 11.55
N GLU A 264 -6.74 6.40 12.26
CA GLU A 264 -6.47 5.84 13.59
C GLU A 264 -5.37 4.78 13.55
N LEU A 265 -5.44 3.85 12.58
CA LEU A 265 -4.43 2.82 12.38
C LEU A 265 -3.05 3.40 12.05
N LEU A 266 -2.98 4.43 11.18
CA LEU A 266 -1.72 5.10 10.84
C LEU A 266 -1.15 5.88 12.02
N ALA A 267 -2.00 6.55 12.81
CA ALA A 267 -1.58 7.28 14.00
C ALA A 267 -0.97 6.32 15.03
N TRP A 268 -1.70 5.25 15.36
CA TRP A 268 -1.23 4.19 16.25
C TRP A 268 0.10 3.58 15.78
N ALA A 269 0.19 3.17 14.51
CA ALA A 269 1.42 2.57 13.97
C ALA A 269 2.62 3.52 14.07
N THR A 270 2.42 4.82 13.81
CA THR A 270 3.47 5.84 13.83
C THR A 270 3.92 6.21 15.25
N GLU A 271 3.02 6.12 16.23
CA GLU A 271 3.29 6.36 17.64
C GLU A 271 4.01 5.16 18.27
N THR A 272 3.50 3.94 18.10
CA THR A 272 4.07 2.77 18.76
C THR A 272 5.44 2.38 18.21
N TYR A 273 5.68 2.48 16.90
CA TYR A 273 7.02 2.25 16.34
C TYR A 273 8.04 3.31 16.79
N GLY A 274 7.59 4.51 17.13
CA GLY A 274 8.45 5.53 17.73
C GLY A 274 9.07 5.09 19.05
N LEU A 275 8.40 4.21 19.80
CA LEU A 275 8.86 3.67 21.08
C LEU A 275 9.95 2.61 20.88
N SER A 276 9.73 1.63 20.01
CA SER A 276 10.69 0.54 19.74
C SER A 276 12.01 1.07 19.18
N GLU A 277 11.98 2.06 18.27
CA GLU A 277 13.18 2.74 17.78
C GLU A 277 13.92 3.54 18.87
N ARG A 278 13.19 4.22 19.77
CA ARG A 278 13.80 4.95 20.89
C ARG A 278 14.49 4.00 21.87
N LEU A 279 13.91 2.83 22.12
CA LEU A 279 14.51 1.79 22.95
C LEU A 279 15.77 1.19 22.29
N LEU A 280 15.72 0.92 20.98
CA LEU A 280 16.88 0.44 20.23
C LEU A 280 18.00 1.51 20.12
N ALA A 281 17.65 2.79 20.00
CA ALA A 281 18.59 3.90 19.90
C ALA A 281 19.33 4.18 21.23
N LEU A 282 18.70 3.96 22.38
CA LEU A 282 19.37 3.95 23.69
C LEU A 282 20.40 2.81 23.82
N GLY A 283 20.35 1.81 22.93
CA GLY A 283 21.18 0.61 22.94
C GLY A 283 22.27 0.53 21.87
N ARG A 284 22.42 1.51 20.95
CA ARG A 284 23.50 1.46 19.92
C ARG A 284 24.81 2.05 20.48
N PRO A 285 25.93 1.31 20.51
CA PRO A 285 27.23 1.91 20.81
C PRO A 285 27.57 2.90 19.69
N LYS A 286 28.04 4.12 20.04
CA LYS A 286 28.72 4.97 19.06
C LYS A 286 29.94 4.21 18.56
N GLN A 287 30.08 4.03 17.25
CA GLN A 287 31.25 3.37 16.68
C GLN A 287 32.53 4.09 17.10
N GLY A 288 33.48 3.33 17.67
CA GLY A 288 34.87 3.79 17.89
C GLY A 288 35.37 3.89 19.33
N GLY A 289 34.62 3.47 20.36
CA GLY A 289 35.10 3.49 21.75
C GLY A 289 35.03 2.13 22.42
N ALA A 290 36.17 1.58 22.84
CA ALA A 290 36.22 0.45 23.77
C ALA A 290 35.76 0.94 25.16
N GLY A 291 34.45 0.92 25.39
CA GLY A 291 33.83 1.33 26.64
C GLY A 291 32.41 1.81 26.41
N ILE A 292 31.44 1.14 27.03
CA ILE A 292 30.05 1.61 27.09
C ILE A 292 30.08 2.94 27.85
N SER A 293 29.97 4.05 27.12
CA SER A 293 29.89 5.38 27.71
C SER A 293 28.60 5.46 28.52
N ALA A 294 28.74 5.30 29.84
CA ALA A 294 27.81 5.57 30.93
C ALA A 294 26.32 5.72 30.56
N TYR A 295 25.50 4.81 31.07
CA TYR A 295 24.04 4.97 31.13
C TYR A 295 23.67 6.35 31.69
N PRO A 296 22.54 6.94 31.28
CA PRO A 296 22.06 8.20 31.86
C PRO A 296 22.03 8.11 33.39
N PRO A 297 22.49 9.15 34.11
CA PRO A 297 22.49 9.13 35.57
C PRO A 297 21.06 8.92 36.10
N GLY A 298 20.89 7.95 37.01
CA GLY A 298 19.60 7.58 37.60
C GLY A 298 19.04 6.21 37.18
N LEU A 299 19.69 5.49 36.27
CA LEU A 299 19.39 4.06 36.08
C LEU A 299 19.87 3.23 37.27
N SER A 300 19.04 2.30 37.75
CA SER A 300 19.50 1.29 38.72
C SER A 300 20.38 0.27 38.01
N ASP A 301 21.35 -0.29 38.74
CA ASP A 301 22.28 -1.31 38.22
C ASP A 301 21.54 -2.54 37.65
N ALA A 302 20.36 -2.85 38.19
CA ALA A 302 19.50 -3.93 37.71
C ALA A 302 18.92 -3.64 36.31
N VAL A 303 18.51 -2.40 36.04
CA VAL A 303 17.98 -1.98 34.74
C VAL A 303 19.11 -1.87 33.71
N ALA A 304 20.26 -1.35 34.12
CA ALA A 304 21.46 -1.29 33.27
C ALA A 304 21.93 -2.70 32.86
N ALA A 305 22.03 -3.64 33.81
CA ALA A 305 22.42 -5.02 33.53
C ALA A 305 21.42 -5.75 32.60
N ARG A 306 20.12 -5.42 32.70
CA ARG A 306 19.10 -5.95 31.80
C ARG A 306 19.24 -5.40 30.38
N ILE A 307 19.51 -4.10 30.22
CA ILE A 307 19.80 -3.50 28.89
C ILE A 307 21.03 -4.14 28.24
N VAL A 308 22.07 -4.49 29.00
CA VAL A 308 23.23 -5.25 28.47
C VAL A 308 22.82 -6.65 27.99
N GLY A 309 22.00 -7.37 28.76
CA GLY A 309 21.50 -8.69 28.35
C GLY A 309 20.67 -8.62 27.07
N ILE A 310 19.85 -7.58 26.93
CA ILE A 310 19.05 -7.27 25.74
C ILE A 310 19.95 -7.04 24.50
N GLN A 311 21.03 -6.27 24.66
CA GLN A 311 22.00 -6.00 23.59
C GLN A 311 22.72 -7.27 23.11
N GLN A 312 23.00 -8.21 24.01
CA GLN A 312 23.67 -9.47 23.68
C GLN A 312 22.74 -10.43 22.92
N LEU A 313 21.45 -10.46 23.23
CA LEU A 313 20.45 -11.29 22.55
C LEU A 313 20.17 -10.76 21.13
N VAL A 314 19.97 -9.44 20.98
CA VAL A 314 19.76 -8.81 19.67
C VAL A 314 21.01 -8.93 18.79
N GLY A 315 22.22 -8.78 19.36
CA GLY A 315 23.48 -8.99 18.64
C GLY A 315 23.73 -10.43 18.21
N ALA A 316 23.06 -11.41 18.84
CA ALA A 316 23.11 -12.82 18.49
C ALA A 316 22.05 -13.24 17.44
N GLY A 317 21.22 -12.30 16.96
CA GLY A 317 20.18 -12.57 15.96
C GLY A 317 18.88 -13.11 16.54
N GLU A 318 18.70 -13.04 17.86
CA GLU A 318 17.43 -13.43 18.49
C GLU A 318 16.36 -12.34 18.29
N PRO A 319 15.09 -12.72 18.06
CA PRO A 319 14.01 -11.76 17.89
C PRO A 319 13.81 -10.94 19.16
N ALA A 320 13.52 -9.64 18.99
CA ALA A 320 13.25 -8.69 20.08
C ALA A 320 11.98 -9.01 20.90
N THR A 321 11.36 -10.16 20.68
CA THR A 321 10.10 -10.59 21.30
C THR A 321 10.24 -11.05 22.75
N VAL A 322 11.47 -11.23 23.27
CA VAL A 322 11.73 -11.55 24.68
C VAL A 322 11.36 -10.39 25.63
N PHE A 323 11.12 -9.18 25.09
CA PHE A 323 10.92 -7.97 25.89
C PHE A 323 9.47 -7.71 26.32
N GLU A 324 8.49 -8.31 25.65
CA GLU A 324 7.09 -7.88 25.72
C GLU A 324 6.22 -8.71 26.69
N THR A 325 6.72 -9.82 27.22
CA THR A 325 5.97 -10.68 28.17
C THR A 325 6.34 -10.46 29.64
N SER A 326 7.16 -9.46 29.93
CA SER A 326 7.50 -9.10 31.31
C SER A 326 6.99 -7.68 31.58
N GLY A 327 6.54 -7.39 32.81
CA GLY A 327 6.14 -6.02 33.24
C GLY A 327 7.25 -4.95 33.12
N LEU A 328 8.33 -5.28 32.43
CA LEU A 328 9.47 -4.46 32.05
C LEU A 328 9.09 -3.37 31.04
N ALA A 329 8.14 -3.62 30.12
CA ALA A 329 7.66 -2.61 29.17
C ALA A 329 7.00 -1.43 29.92
N ASP A 330 6.10 -1.74 30.85
CA ASP A 330 5.39 -0.75 31.68
C ASP A 330 6.34 0.00 32.63
N GLU A 331 7.34 -0.68 33.20
CA GLU A 331 8.38 -0.06 34.04
C GLU A 331 9.25 0.93 33.26
N ILE A 332 9.63 0.59 32.03
CA ILE A 332 10.42 1.46 31.15
C ILE A 332 9.60 2.67 30.71
N GLU A 333 8.32 2.47 30.39
CA GLU A 333 7.41 3.56 30.01
C GLU A 333 7.16 4.53 31.18
N THR A 334 6.91 4.01 32.37
CA THR A 334 6.74 4.80 33.59
C THR A 334 8.00 5.62 33.89
N TRP A 335 9.18 5.03 33.68
CA TRP A 335 10.46 5.72 33.85
C TRP A 335 10.68 6.82 32.81
N LEU A 336 10.42 6.56 31.52
CA LEU A 336 10.55 7.56 30.45
C LEU A 336 9.65 8.78 30.71
N ARG A 337 8.42 8.55 31.16
CA ARG A 337 7.46 9.61 31.50
C ARG A 337 7.87 10.43 32.72
N THR A 338 8.51 9.82 33.71
CA THR A 338 8.90 10.48 34.97
C THR A 338 10.26 11.15 34.92
N SER A 339 11.22 10.57 34.19
CA SER A 339 12.62 10.99 34.17
C SER A 339 12.98 11.84 32.95
N MET A 340 12.18 11.80 31.88
CA MET A 340 12.35 12.62 30.67
C MET A 340 11.03 13.29 30.26
N PRO A 341 10.51 14.25 31.05
CA PRO A 341 9.19 14.84 30.81
C PRO A 341 9.04 15.51 29.43
N GLY A 342 10.15 15.94 28.80
CA GLY A 342 10.17 16.48 27.43
C GLY A 342 10.23 15.45 26.30
N ALA A 343 10.42 14.15 26.59
CA ALA A 343 10.41 13.09 25.58
C ALA A 343 8.99 12.54 25.32
N ALA A 344 8.08 12.71 26.29
CA ALA A 344 6.65 12.38 26.19
C ALA A 344 5.81 13.55 25.62
N GLY A 345 6.33 14.78 25.65
CA GLY A 345 5.69 15.97 25.07
C GLY A 345 6.36 16.40 23.78
N GLY A 346 6.03 15.75 22.68
CA GLY A 346 6.53 16.08 21.33
C GLY A 346 5.44 16.55 20.39
N ALA A 347 4.47 17.32 20.89
CA ALA A 347 3.58 18.15 20.08
C ALA A 347 3.96 19.62 20.34
N GLY A 348 4.44 20.32 19.31
CA GLY A 348 4.68 21.76 19.35
C GLY A 348 6.11 22.15 18.97
N GLY A 349 6.28 22.55 17.71
CA GLY A 349 7.51 23.08 17.11
C GLY A 349 7.42 23.01 15.60
#